data_AF-A0A316E604-F1
#
_entry.id   AF-A0A316E604-F1
#
_cell.length_a   1.000
_cell.length_b   1.000
_cell.length_c   1.000
_cell.angle_alpha   90.00
_cell.angle_beta   90.00
_cell.angle_gamma   90.00
#
_symmetry.space_group_name_H-M   'P 1'
#
loop_
_entity.id
_entity.type
_entity.pdbx_description
1 polymer ?
#
loop_
_entity_poly.entity_id
_entity_poly.type
_entity_poly.pdbx_seq_one_letter_code
_entity_poly.pdbx_strand_id
1 'polypeptide(L)'
;MKTLFITLFLIVSNLGGATLQETEKMTATFDGIEDGIYYFTDADGFSNEFQHISEDALNSFDLSDAKYKGQTFIITYISETETDDLDEEISVNTITGLKLKQ
;
A
#
# COMPACT_ATOMS: atom_id res chain seq x y z
N MET A 1 -7.61 -35.87 -24.24
CA MET A 1 -8.36 -35.04 -23.29
C MET A 1 -7.52 -34.96 -22.03
N LYS A 2 -6.98 -33.78 -21.69
CA LYS A 2 -6.14 -33.61 -20.50
C LYS A 2 -7.02 -32.99 -19.43
N THR A 3 -7.43 -33.77 -18.44
CA THR A 3 -8.16 -33.28 -17.27
C THR A 3 -7.18 -32.52 -16.40
N LEU A 4 -7.43 -31.21 -16.24
CA LEU A 4 -6.69 -30.34 -15.35
C LEU A 4 -7.29 -30.51 -13.94
N PHE A 5 -6.51 -31.06 -13.00
CA PHE A 5 -6.89 -31.08 -11.60
C PHE A 5 -6.67 -29.67 -11.03
N ILE A 6 -7.77 -28.97 -10.72
CA ILE A 6 -7.74 -27.72 -9.95
C ILE A 6 -7.90 -28.12 -8.48
N THR A 7 -6.80 -28.04 -7.74
CA THR A 7 -6.80 -28.26 -6.29
C THR A 7 -7.45 -27.05 -5.63
N LEU A 8 -8.59 -27.29 -4.97
CA LEU A 8 -9.28 -26.31 -4.14
C LEU A 8 -8.53 -26.16 -2.81
N PHE A 9 -7.84 -25.03 -2.62
CA PHE A 9 -7.20 -24.69 -1.36
C PHE A 9 -8.24 -23.98 -0.46
N LEU A 10 -8.81 -24.72 0.49
CA LEU A 10 -9.67 -24.14 1.52
C LEU A 10 -8.79 -23.51 2.59
N ILE A 11 -8.66 -22.19 2.58
CA ILE A 11 -8.08 -21.42 3.68
C ILE A 11 -9.07 -21.38 4.85
N VAL A 12 -8.61 -21.90 5.99
CA VAL A 12 -9.36 -21.89 7.25
C VAL A 12 -9.28 -20.50 7.84
N SER A 13 -10.41 -19.79 7.88
CA SER A 13 -10.55 -18.47 8.52
C SER A 13 -10.34 -18.59 10.03
N ASN A 14 -9.32 -17.92 10.57
CA ASN A 14 -9.13 -17.76 12.00
C ASN A 14 -10.20 -16.80 12.54
N LEU A 15 -11.20 -17.34 13.24
CA LEU A 15 -12.10 -16.57 14.10
C LEU A 15 -11.39 -16.33 15.45
N GLY A 16 -10.99 -15.08 15.72
CA GLY A 16 -10.56 -14.72 17.08
C GLY A 16 -9.88 -13.36 17.22
N GLY A 17 -10.67 -12.35 17.61
CA GLY A 17 -10.18 -11.14 18.31
C GLY A 17 -9.70 -10.02 17.41
N ALA A 18 -10.23 -8.81 17.62
CA ALA A 18 -9.86 -7.51 17.05
C ALA A 18 -9.00 -7.58 15.76
N THR A 19 -9.60 -7.28 14.61
CA THR A 19 -8.92 -7.21 13.30
C THR A 19 -7.74 -6.23 13.36
N LEU A 20 -6.60 -6.71 13.83
CA LEU A 20 -5.30 -6.08 13.63
C LEU A 20 -5.00 -6.31 12.16
N GLN A 21 -5.39 -5.33 11.35
CA GLN A 21 -4.98 -5.28 9.95
C GLN A 21 -3.45 -5.31 9.92
N GLU A 22 -2.90 -6.23 9.14
CA GLU A 22 -1.45 -6.41 9.07
C GLU A 22 -0.84 -5.12 8.51
N THR A 23 0.13 -4.57 9.24
CA THR A 23 0.83 -3.36 8.83
C THR A 23 2.15 -3.74 8.20
N GLU A 24 2.38 -3.22 7.00
CA GLU A 24 3.58 -3.44 6.22
C GLU A 24 4.48 -2.20 6.31
N LYS A 25 5.78 -2.41 6.07
CA LYS A 25 6.78 -1.34 6.04
C LYS A 25 7.70 -1.48 4.85
N MET A 26 7.94 -0.37 4.18
CA MET A 26 8.91 -0.29 3.11
C MET A 26 9.73 1.00 3.17
N THR A 27 10.86 1.02 2.46
CA THR A 27 11.67 2.22 2.30
C THR A 27 11.69 2.61 0.83
N ALA A 28 11.16 3.78 0.51
CA ALA A 28 11.05 4.24 -0.87
C ALA A 28 11.13 5.77 -0.97
N THR A 29 11.45 6.26 -2.16
CA THR A 29 11.65 7.68 -2.47
C THR A 29 10.39 8.25 -3.07
N PHE A 30 9.92 9.38 -2.55
CA PHE A 30 8.68 10.00 -3.01
C PHE A 30 8.88 10.68 -4.37
N ASP A 31 8.10 10.27 -5.36
CA ASP A 31 8.19 10.76 -6.73
C ASP A 31 7.17 11.87 -7.02
N GLY A 32 6.00 11.81 -6.40
CA GLY A 32 4.95 12.80 -6.53
C GLY A 32 3.54 12.24 -6.33
N ILE A 33 2.56 13.09 -6.62
CA ILE A 33 1.14 12.75 -6.61
C ILE A 33 0.60 12.98 -8.02
N GLU A 34 -0.08 11.98 -8.58
CA GLU A 34 -0.79 12.04 -9.85
C GLU A 34 -2.17 11.40 -9.67
N ASP A 35 -3.24 12.10 -10.10
CA ASP A 35 -4.64 11.68 -9.92
C ASP A 35 -5.01 11.24 -8.49
N GLY A 36 -4.36 11.83 -7.48
CA GLY A 36 -4.58 11.53 -6.06
C GLY A 36 -3.83 10.29 -5.55
N ILE A 37 -3.08 9.60 -6.42
CA ILE A 37 -2.24 8.45 -6.09
C ILE A 37 -0.84 8.94 -5.70
N TYR A 38 -0.31 8.42 -4.61
CA TYR A 38 1.03 8.74 -4.12
C TYR A 38 2.03 7.71 -4.66
N TYR A 39 3.03 8.20 -5.41
CA TYR A 39 4.03 7.36 -6.06
C TYR A 39 5.35 7.38 -5.31
N PHE A 40 5.91 6.18 -5.10
CA PHE A 40 7.22 6.00 -4.51
C PHE A 40 8.06 4.94 -5.24
N THR A 41 9.33 5.25 -5.49
CA THR A 41 10.28 4.31 -6.08
C THR A 41 11.15 3.68 -5.01
N ASP A 42 11.18 2.35 -4.93
CA ASP A 42 12.02 1.62 -3.98
C ASP A 42 13.50 1.53 -4.41
N ALA A 43 14.31 0.82 -3.62
CA ALA A 43 15.75 0.67 -3.88
C ALA A 43 16.06 -0.17 -5.13
N ASP A 44 15.13 -1.00 -5.57
CA ASP A 44 15.26 -1.85 -6.76
C ASP A 44 14.75 -1.13 -8.03
N GLY A 45 14.17 0.07 -7.87
CA GLY A 45 13.66 0.89 -8.96
C GLY A 45 12.22 0.58 -9.33
N PHE A 46 11.48 -0.17 -8.50
CA PHE A 46 10.06 -0.42 -8.73
C PHE A 46 9.21 0.72 -8.20
N SER A 47 8.23 1.14 -9.01
CA SER A 47 7.22 2.10 -8.60
C SER A 47 6.17 1.42 -7.74
N ASN A 48 5.86 2.03 -6.61
CA ASN A 48 4.88 1.59 -5.63
C ASN A 48 3.81 2.68 -5.49
N GLU A 49 2.55 2.24 -5.47
CA GLU A 49 1.38 3.11 -5.52
C GLU A 49 0.56 3.00 -4.25
N PHE A 50 0.17 4.15 -3.71
CA PHE A 50 -0.73 4.24 -2.57
C PHE A 50 -1.94 5.10 -2.94
N GLN A 51 -3.13 4.52 -2.86
CA GLN A 51 -4.39 5.17 -3.21
C GLN A 51 -4.83 6.14 -2.11
N HIS A 52 -4.45 5.85 -0.86
CA HIS A 52 -4.88 6.63 0.29
C HIS A 52 -3.74 6.94 1.26
N ILE A 53 -3.94 7.98 2.05
CA ILE A 53 -3.08 8.35 3.18
C ILE A 53 -3.98 8.70 4.37
N SER A 54 -3.64 8.20 5.55
CA SER A 54 -4.36 8.54 6.78
C SER A 54 -4.15 10.01 7.15
N GLU A 55 -5.13 10.59 7.84
CA GLU A 55 -5.02 11.97 8.35
C GLU A 55 -3.77 12.15 9.24
N ASP A 56 -3.44 11.16 10.07
CA ASP A 56 -2.27 11.18 10.95
C ASP A 56 -0.95 11.26 10.16
N ALA A 57 -0.84 10.49 9.07
CA ALA A 57 0.33 10.51 8.20
C ALA A 57 0.43 11.83 7.43
N LEU A 58 -0.70 12.34 6.92
CA LEU A 58 -0.78 13.61 6.20
C LEU A 58 -0.41 14.81 7.10
N ASN A 59 -0.88 14.81 8.35
CA ASN A 59 -0.54 15.84 9.34
C ASN A 59 0.95 15.83 9.72
N SER A 60 1.61 14.68 9.58
CA SER A 60 3.05 14.54 9.85
C SER A 60 3.91 15.05 8.69
N PHE A 61 3.48 14.78 7.46
CA PHE A 61 4.18 15.15 6.24
C PHE A 61 3.19 15.52 5.13
N ASP A 62 3.09 16.81 4.81
CA ASP A 62 2.31 17.29 3.67
C ASP A 62 3.06 17.02 2.36
N LEU A 63 2.84 15.83 1.79
CA LEU A 63 3.49 15.38 0.55
C LEU A 63 3.12 16.22 -0.69
N SER A 64 2.16 17.15 -0.60
CA SER A 64 1.92 18.13 -1.67
C SER A 64 3.02 19.19 -1.76
N ASP A 65 3.80 19.37 -0.70
CA ASP A 65 4.94 20.28 -0.68
C ASP A 65 6.12 19.71 -1.49
N ALA A 66 6.56 20.48 -2.49
CA ALA A 66 7.65 20.10 -3.39
C ALA A 66 8.96 19.76 -2.66
N LYS A 67 9.17 20.21 -1.42
CA LYS A 67 10.36 19.87 -0.63
C LYS A 67 10.49 18.37 -0.30
N TYR A 68 9.40 17.62 -0.39
CA TYR A 68 9.42 16.18 -0.11
C TYR A 68 9.68 15.33 -1.35
N LYS A 69 9.54 15.90 -2.56
CA LYS A 69 9.86 15.19 -3.80
C LYS A 69 11.35 14.83 -3.85
N GLY A 70 11.64 13.57 -4.13
CA GLY A 70 13.00 13.02 -4.10
C GLY A 70 13.50 12.63 -2.71
N GLN A 71 12.70 12.82 -1.65
CA GLN A 71 13.08 12.39 -0.31
C GLN A 71 12.69 10.93 -0.07
N THR A 72 13.57 10.20 0.62
CA THR A 72 13.31 8.80 1.00
C THR A 72 12.61 8.72 2.35
N PHE A 73 11.55 7.91 2.41
CA PHE A 73 10.76 7.66 3.61
C PHE A 73 10.82 6.19 4.01
N ILE A 74 10.68 5.94 5.30
CA ILE A 74 10.16 4.68 5.83
C ILE A 74 8.64 4.84 5.87
N ILE A 75 7.96 4.09 5.01
CA ILE A 75 6.51 4.11 4.82
C ILE A 75 5.94 2.95 5.62
N THR A 76 4.93 3.22 6.45
CA THR A 76 4.08 2.19 7.06
C THR A 76 2.73 2.25 6.37
N TYR A 77 2.22 1.12 5.91
CA TYR A 77 0.97 1.05 5.17
C TYR A 77 0.19 -0.21 5.53
N ILE A 78 -1.07 -0.23 5.13
CA ILE A 78 -1.95 -1.41 5.12
C ILE A 78 -2.34 -1.69 3.68
N SER A 79 -2.55 -2.96 3.35
CA SER A 79 -3.11 -3.39 2.08
C SER A 79 -4.45 -4.06 2.32
N GLU A 80 -5.47 -3.64 1.57
CA GLU A 80 -6.82 -4.18 1.62
C GLU A 80 -7.19 -4.72 0.25
N THR A 81 -7.93 -5.83 0.23
CA THR A 81 -8.55 -6.31 -1.01
C THR A 81 -9.92 -5.67 -1.15
N GLU A 82 -10.11 -4.96 -2.26
CA GLU A 82 -11.41 -4.40 -2.65
C GLU A 82 -11.89 -5.03 -3.95
N THR A 83 -13.19 -4.96 -4.20
CA THR A 83 -13.78 -5.40 -5.48
C THR A 83 -14.08 -4.16 -6.31
N ASP A 84 -13.54 -4.11 -7.52
CA ASP A 84 -13.77 -3.00 -8.44
C ASP A 84 -15.11 -3.11 -9.20
N ASP A 85 -15.37 -2.14 -10.07
CA ASP A 85 -16.61 -2.08 -10.87
C ASP A 85 -16.78 -3.25 -11.87
N LEU A 86 -15.75 -4.07 -12.07
CA LEU A 86 -15.73 -5.23 -12.96
C LEU A 86 -15.83 -6.56 -12.20
N ASP A 87 -16.12 -6.52 -10.90
CA ASP A 87 -16.09 -7.67 -9.98
C ASP A 87 -14.67 -8.29 -9.86
N GLU A 88 -13.60 -7.52 -10.11
CA GLU A 88 -12.21 -7.96 -9.93
C GLU A 88 -11.68 -7.58 -8.54
N GLU A 89 -10.96 -8.52 -7.90
CA GLU A 89 -10.26 -8.24 -6.64
C GLU A 89 -8.99 -7.43 -6.92
N ILE A 90 -8.95 -6.20 -6.40
CA ILE A 90 -7.81 -5.29 -6.47
C ILE A 90 -7.20 -5.07 -5.09
N SER A 91 -5.93 -4.68 -5.06
CA SER A 91 -5.24 -4.29 -3.82
C SER A 91 -5.24 -2.77 -3.70
N VAL A 92 -5.72 -2.28 -2.56
CA VAL A 92 -5.76 -0.86 -2.20
C VAL A 92 -4.82 -0.65 -1.02
N ASN A 93 -3.82 0.20 -1.22
CA ASN A 93 -2.78 0.50 -0.24
C ASN A 93 -3.02 1.86 0.41
N THR A 94 -3.08 1.88 1.74
CA THR A 94 -3.25 3.10 2.53
C THR A 94 -2.02 3.36 3.37
N ILE A 95 -1.36 4.51 3.15
CA ILE A 95 -0.26 4.97 4.00
C ILE A 95 -0.82 5.33 5.38
N THR A 96 -0.33 4.68 6.42
CA THR A 96 -0.73 4.94 7.81
C THR A 96 0.35 5.65 8.62
N GLY A 97 1.58 5.69 8.11
CA GLY A 97 2.67 6.42 8.74
C GLY A 97 3.83 6.71 7.80
N LEU A 98 4.44 7.88 7.99
CA LEU A 98 5.63 8.30 7.26
C LEU A 98 6.73 8.70 8.25
N LYS A 99 7.97 8.34 7.92
CA LYS A 99 9.15 8.82 8.63
C LYS A 99 10.25 9.12 7.62
N LEU A 100 10.75 10.35 7.61
CA LEU A 100 11.88 10.73 6.77
C LEU A 100 13.11 9.88 7.13
N LYS A 101 13.75 9.28 6.12
CA LYS A 101 15.00 8.55 6.28
C LYS A 101 16.13 9.58 6.47
N GLN A 102 16.78 9.53 7.64
CA GLN A 102 17.92 10.40 7.98
C GLN A 102 19.21 9.95 7.29
#